data_AF-A0A2W7A5B8-F1
#
_entry.id   AF-A0A2W7A5B8-F1
#
_cell.length_a   1.000
_cell.length_b   1.000
_cell.length_c   1.000
_cell.angle_alpha   90.00
_cell.angle_beta   90.00
_cell.angle_gamma   90.00
#
_symmetry.space_group_name_H-M   'P 1'
#
loop_
_entity.id
_entity.type
_entity.pdbx_description
1 polymer ?
#
loop_
_entity_poly.entity_id
_entity_poly.type
_entity_poly.pdbx_seq_one_letter_code
_entity_poly.pdbx_strand_id
1 'polypeptide(L)' 'MMIKPITIQIDADVADAFNQASSSQQQAMQTVVSLWLKHIVKPDSLESITQEIRQEAASNGLTAAVLDDLLGDE' A
#
# COMPACT_ATOMS: atom_id res chain seq x y z
N MET A 1 6.71 -16.06 0.88
CA MET A 1 5.73 -15.13 1.50
C MET A 1 5.03 -15.89 2.62
N MET A 2 4.99 -15.37 3.85
CA MET A 2 4.31 -16.06 4.97
C MET A 2 2.84 -15.63 5.01
N ILE A 3 1.93 -16.59 4.98
CA ILE A 3 0.48 -16.36 5.14
C ILE A 3 0.14 -16.56 6.62
N LYS A 4 -0.61 -15.63 7.21
CA LYS A 4 -1.10 -15.73 8.60
C LYS A 4 -2.63 -15.57 8.61
N PRO A 5 -3.37 -16.41 9.34
CA PRO A 5 -4.82 -16.32 9.41
C PRO A 5 -5.26 -15.15 10.29
N ILE A 6 -6.34 -14.49 9.88
CA ILE A 6 -7.10 -13.52 10.69
C ILE A 6 -8.58 -13.88 10.58
N THR A 7 -9.37 -13.58 11.62
CA THR A 7 -10.83 -13.75 11.59
C THR A 7 -11.49 -12.40 11.35
N ILE A 8 -12.32 -12.31 10.31
CA ILE A 8 -13.07 -11.10 9.96
C ILE A 8 -14.55 -11.49 9.94
N GLN A 9 -15.39 -10.71 10.62
CA GLN A 9 -16.84 -10.85 10.53
C GLN A 9 -17.31 -10.20 9.23
N ILE A 10 -18.04 -10.96 8.41
CA ILE A 10 -18.63 -10.53 7.14
C ILE A 10 -20.11 -10.94 7.12
N ASP A 11 -20.86 -10.50 6.12
CA ASP A 11 -22.25 -10.89 5.95
C ASP A 11 -22.39 -12.42 5.79
N ALA A 12 -23.44 -12.98 6.40
CA ALA A 12 -23.61 -14.42 6.53
C ALA A 12 -23.74 -15.13 5.18
N ASP A 13 -24.42 -14.51 4.21
CA ASP A 13 -24.57 -15.01 2.85
C ASP A 13 -23.23 -15.08 2.11
N VAL A 14 -22.35 -14.10 2.32
CA VAL A 14 -21.00 -14.09 1.76
C VAL A 14 -20.13 -15.18 2.38
N ALA A 15 -20.22 -15.38 3.70
CA ALA A 15 -19.53 -16.45 4.41
C ALA A 15 -19.98 -17.84 3.90
N ASP A 16 -21.28 -18.03 3.73
CA ASP A 16 -21.85 -19.28 3.20
C ASP A 16 -21.42 -19.53 1.75
N ALA A 17 -21.44 -18.50 0.90
CA ALA A 17 -20.98 -18.59 -0.48
C ALA A 17 -19.48 -18.93 -0.58
N PHE A 18 -18.65 -18.35 0.29
CA PHE A 18 -17.23 -18.67 0.39
C PHE A 18 -17.01 -20.14 0.81
N ASN A 19 -17.74 -20.59 1.82
CA ASN A 19 -17.63 -21.96 2.34
C ASN A 19 -18.10 -23.03 1.33
N GLN A 20 -19.07 -22.70 0.48
CA GLN A 20 -19.58 -23.58 -0.57
C GLN A 20 -18.74 -23.56 -1.86
N ALA A 21 -17.84 -22.59 -2.02
CA ALA A 21 -16.98 -22.48 -3.17
C ALA A 21 -15.88 -23.57 -3.20
N SER A 22 -15.37 -23.86 -4.40
CA SER A 22 -14.23 -24.77 -4.55
C SER A 22 -12.96 -24.22 -3.88
N SER A 23 -12.02 -25.09 -3.52
CA SER A 23 -10.74 -24.69 -2.92
C SER A 23 -9.97 -23.68 -3.78
N SER A 24 -10.05 -23.81 -5.11
CA SER A 24 -9.42 -22.86 -6.03
C SER A 24 -10.06 -21.47 -5.97
N GLN A 25 -11.39 -21.41 -5.90
CA GLN A 25 -12.13 -20.16 -5.74
C GLN A 25 -11.87 -19.52 -4.37
N GLN A 26 -11.85 -20.31 -3.30
CA GLN A 26 -11.49 -19.84 -1.96
C GLN A 26 -10.11 -19.21 -1.93
N GLN A 27 -9.12 -19.85 -2.56
CA GLN A 27 -7.75 -19.32 -2.63
C GLN A 27 -7.66 -18.02 -3.46
N ALA A 28 -8.43 -17.92 -4.55
CA ALA A 28 -8.52 -16.70 -5.33
C ALA A 28 -9.14 -15.56 -4.50
N MET A 29 -10.24 -15.82 -3.80
CA MET A 29 -10.88 -14.86 -2.90
C MET A 29 -9.96 -14.41 -1.77
N GLN A 30 -9.24 -15.34 -1.12
CA GLN A 30 -8.23 -15.01 -0.10
C GLN A 30 -7.13 -14.10 -0.65
N THR A 31 -6.69 -14.34 -1.89
CA THR A 31 -5.68 -13.52 -2.56
C THR A 31 -6.19 -12.10 -2.79
N VAL A 32 -7.41 -11.96 -3.31
CA VAL A 32 -8.04 -10.66 -3.55
C VAL A 32 -8.21 -9.88 -2.24
N VAL A 33 -8.75 -10.52 -1.19
CA VAL A 33 -8.92 -9.89 0.14
C VAL A 33 -7.57 -9.47 0.72
N SER A 34 -6.54 -10.30 0.63
CA SER A 34 -5.18 -9.97 1.10
C SER A 34 -4.59 -8.76 0.36
N LEU A 35 -4.79 -8.68 -0.97
CA LEU A 35 -4.32 -7.56 -1.78
C LEU A 35 -5.05 -6.25 -1.42
N TRP A 36 -6.37 -6.34 -1.27
CA TRP A 36 -7.22 -5.21 -0.88
C TRP A 36 -6.88 -4.71 0.52
N LEU A 37 -6.75 -5.61 1.50
CA LEU A 37 -6.31 -5.27 2.84
C LEU A 37 -4.95 -4.59 2.80
N LYS A 38 -3.96 -5.17 2.09
CA LYS A 38 -2.62 -4.56 1.96
C LYS A 38 -2.67 -3.13 1.41
N HIS A 39 -3.59 -2.83 0.51
CA HIS A 39 -3.78 -1.47 -0.01
C HIS A 39 -4.39 -0.53 1.03
N ILE A 40 -5.39 -0.98 1.78
CA ILE A 40 -6.02 -0.19 2.86
C ILE A 40 -5.06 0.05 4.03
N VAL A 41 -4.31 -0.97 4.44
CA VAL A 41 -3.35 -0.82 5.55
C VAL A 41 -2.07 -0.12 5.10
N LYS A 42 -1.86 0.11 3.80
CA LYS A 42 -0.81 1.01 3.34
C LYS A 42 -1.29 2.42 3.65
N PRO A 43 -0.72 3.12 4.64
CA PRO A 43 -0.96 4.53 4.72
C PRO A 43 -0.20 5.13 3.54
N ASP A 44 -0.89 5.85 2.66
CA ASP A 44 -0.24 6.97 1.99
C ASP A 44 0.05 8.00 3.09
N SER A 45 1.07 7.71 3.89
CA SER A 45 1.52 8.64 4.90
C SER A 45 2.02 9.88 4.15
N LEU A 46 1.77 11.05 4.70
CA LEU A 46 2.42 12.28 4.24
C LEU A 46 3.93 12.08 4.09
N GLU A 47 4.52 11.22 4.92
CA GLU A 47 5.91 10.79 4.81
C GLU A 47 6.21 10.03 3.50
N SER A 48 5.37 9.07 3.08
CA SER A 48 5.53 8.38 1.78
C SER A 48 5.38 9.35 0.60
N ILE A 49 4.38 10.23 0.64
CA ILE A 49 4.14 11.23 -0.41
C ILE A 49 5.31 12.23 -0.46
N THR A 50 5.77 12.72 0.69
CA THR A 50 6.92 13.63 0.74
C THR A 50 8.23 12.95 0.40
N GLN A 51 8.39 11.65 0.66
CA GLN A 51 9.55 10.88 0.23
C GLN A 51 9.59 10.77 -1.30
N GLU A 52 8.47 10.49 -1.94
CA GLU A 52 8.35 10.45 -3.40
C GLU A 52 8.65 11.82 -4.03
N ILE A 53 8.06 12.90 -3.49
CA ILE A 53 8.33 14.27 -3.95
C ILE A 53 9.82 14.63 -3.79
N ARG A 54 10.45 14.25 -2.67
CA ARG A 54 11.90 14.49 -2.45
C ARG A 54 12.76 13.69 -3.43
N GLN A 55 12.40 12.45 -3.74
CA GLN A 55 13.12 11.64 -4.72
C GLN A 55 13.00 12.22 -6.13
N GLU A 56 11.80 12.66 -6.52
CA GLU A 56 11.56 13.30 -7.80
C GLU A 56 12.31 14.63 -7.91
N ALA A 57 12.26 15.47 -6.86
CA ALA A 57 13.02 16.72 -6.80
C ALA A 57 14.53 16.45 -6.94
N ALA A 58 15.08 15.49 -6.21
CA ALA A 58 16.49 15.12 -6.30
C ALA A 58 16.88 14.61 -7.70
N SER A 59 16.03 13.80 -8.34
CA SER A 59 16.25 13.31 -9.71
C SER A 59 16.23 14.45 -10.75
N ASN A 60 15.51 15.52 -10.46
CA ASN A 60 15.44 16.73 -11.29
C ASN A 60 16.48 17.78 -10.92
N GLY A 61 17.47 17.42 -10.08
CA GLY A 61 18.55 18.33 -9.67
C GLY A 61 18.16 19.36 -8.61
N LEU A 62 16.92 19.32 -8.12
CA LEU A 62 16.42 20.17 -7.02
C LEU A 62 16.84 19.57 -5.67
N THR A 63 18.15 19.52 -5.46
CA THR A 63 18.75 19.02 -4.23
C THR A 63 18.91 20.13 -3.19
N ALA A 64 19.00 19.76 -1.91
CA ALA A 64 19.26 20.72 -0.84
C ALA A 64 20.53 21.56 -1.08
N ALA A 65 21.55 20.99 -1.72
CA ALA A 65 22.77 21.70 -2.08
C ALA A 65 22.54 22.77 -3.17
N VAL A 66 21.67 22.49 -4.15
CA VAL A 66 21.29 23.46 -5.19
C VAL A 66 20.40 24.56 -4.62
N LEU A 67 19.53 24.23 -3.66
CA LEU A 67 18.74 25.21 -2.94
C LEU A 67 19.62 26.12 -2.07
N ASP A 68 20.64 25.57 -1.42
CA ASP A 68 21.61 26.34 -0.61
C ASP A 68 22.45 27.28 -1.47
N ASP A 69 22.86 26.83 -2.67
CA ASP A 69 23.55 27.64 -3.69
C ASP A 69 22.65 28.77 -4.23
N LEU A 70 21.35 28.52 -4.42
CA LEU A 70 20.36 29.51 -4.86
C LEU A 70 19.96 30.52 -3.77
N LEU A 71 19.96 30.11 -2.51
CA LEU A 71 19.60 30.93 -1.34
C LEU A 71 20.80 31.63 -0.70
N GLY A 72 22.02 31.26 -1.11
CA GLY A 72 23.24 31.96 -0.74
C GLY A 72 23.26 33.34 -1.39
N ASP A 73 22.73 34.34 -0.69
CA ASP A 73 22.96 35.75 -1.01
C ASP A 73 24.42 36.11 -0.66
N GLU A 74 25.31 36.02 -1.65
CA GLU A 74 26.38 37.00 -1.90
C GLU A 74 26.25 37.59 -3.31
#